data_AF-A0A967WSV9-F1
#
_entry.id   AF-A0A967WSV9-F1
#
_cell.length_a   1.000
_cell.length_b   1.000
_cell.length_c   1.000
_cell.angle_alpha   90.00
_cell.angle_beta   90.00
_cell.angle_gamma   90.00
#
_symmetry.space_group_name_H-M   'P 1'
#
loop_
_entity.id
_entity.type
_entity.pdbx_description
1 polymer ?
#
loop_
_entity_poly.entity_id
_entity_poly.type
_entity_poly.pdbx_seq_one_letter_code
_entity_poly.pdbx_strand_id
1 'polypeptide(L)'
;RPDQAVEETYWHLSLGEGERVGAAEAVERTSALLAESVRIRLVSDVPLGAFLSGGLDSSSVVAFMRQATDGPIRTCSMAFAEPGFSEARYARAVADAVGTEHYER
;
A
#
# COMPACT_ATOMS: atom_id res chain seq x y z
N ARG A 1 20.28 10.12 41.73
CA ARG A 1 21.37 9.98 40.74
C ARG A 1 20.95 10.82 39.53
N PRO A 2 21.78 11.73 39.00
CA PRO A 2 21.33 12.77 38.05
C PRO A 2 21.05 12.30 36.62
N ASP A 3 21.13 10.99 36.34
CA ASP A 3 21.20 10.46 34.97
C ASP A 3 20.03 9.52 34.63
N GLN A 4 18.81 9.85 35.08
CA GLN A 4 17.64 9.02 34.80
C GLN A 4 16.94 9.52 33.53
N ALA A 5 16.94 8.71 32.47
CA ALA A 5 16.23 9.01 31.23
C ALA A 5 14.73 9.17 31.51
N VAL A 6 14.12 10.23 30.95
CA VAL A 6 12.68 10.46 31.00
C VAL A 6 12.07 9.91 29.71
N GLU A 7 11.04 9.08 29.84
CA GLU A 7 10.26 8.57 28.72
C GLU A 7 9.10 9.53 28.44
N GLU A 8 9.03 10.04 27.20
CA GLU A 8 7.94 10.90 26.75
C GLU A 8 7.35 10.37 25.44
N THR A 9 6.02 10.33 25.39
CA THR A 9 5.28 9.92 24.19
C THR A 9 5.26 11.06 23.18
N TYR A 10 6.01 10.94 22.09
CA TYR A 10 6.04 11.92 21.01
C TYR A 10 4.86 11.80 20.02
N TRP A 11 4.14 10.67 20.02
CA TRP A 11 2.98 10.44 19.16
C TRP A 11 1.98 9.47 19.77
N HIS A 12 0.69 9.79 19.66
CA HIS A 12 -0.41 8.95 20.08
C HIS A 12 -1.57 9.08 19.09
N LEU A 13 -2.13 7.97 18.63
CA LEU A 13 -3.30 7.97 17.76
C LEU A 13 -4.56 8.26 18.58
N SER A 14 -4.99 9.52 18.59
CA SER A 14 -6.24 9.92 19.24
C SER A 14 -7.42 9.73 18.28
N LEU A 15 -8.12 8.61 18.42
CA LEU A 15 -9.39 8.36 17.74
C LEU A 15 -10.48 9.14 18.48
N GLY A 16 -10.75 10.38 18.07
CA GLY A 16 -11.88 11.17 18.57
C GLY A 16 -13.22 10.58 18.14
N GLU A 17 -14.33 11.28 18.43
CA GLU A 17 -15.60 10.99 17.76
C GLU A 17 -15.44 11.31 16.28
N GLY A 18 -15.17 10.29 15.48
CA GLY A 18 -14.95 10.43 14.05
C GLY A 18 -16.10 11.19 13.39
N GLU A 19 -15.76 12.13 12.52
CA GLU A 19 -16.74 12.87 11.73
C GLU A 19 -17.58 11.88 10.91
N ARG A 20 -18.91 11.91 11.12
CA ARG A 20 -19.84 11.06 10.37
C ARG A 20 -20.15 11.71 9.04
N VAL A 21 -19.45 11.26 8.01
CA VAL A 21 -19.68 11.67 6.62
C VAL A 21 -20.53 10.65 5.87
N GLY A 22 -21.09 11.07 4.73
CA GLY A 22 -21.77 10.15 3.82
C GLY A 22 -20.80 9.14 3.21
N ALA A 23 -21.31 7.96 2.80
CA ALA A 23 -20.46 6.89 2.26
C ALA A 23 -19.64 7.32 1.02
N ALA A 24 -20.24 8.12 0.13
CA ALA A 24 -19.54 8.65 -1.04
C ALA A 24 -18.37 9.57 -0.65
N GLU A 25 -18.62 10.48 0.30
CA GLU A 25 -17.58 11.38 0.81
C GLU A 25 -16.47 10.61 1.53
N ALA A 26 -16.82 9.57 2.31
CA ALA A 26 -15.85 8.69 2.94
C ALA A 26 -14.92 8.03 1.90
N VAL A 27 -15.49 7.51 0.81
CA VAL A 27 -14.72 6.89 -0.27
C VAL A 27 -13.77 7.90 -0.92
N GLU A 28 -14.23 9.09 -1.24
CA GLU A 28 -13.40 10.15 -1.83
C GLU A 28 -12.26 10.57 -0.89
N ARG A 29 -12.57 10.84 0.39
CA ARG A 29 -11.59 11.25 1.40
C ARG A 29 -10.55 10.15 1.65
N THR A 30 -10.98 8.91 1.82
CA THR A 30 -10.06 7.77 2.01
C THR A 30 -9.19 7.56 0.78
N SER A 31 -9.76 7.66 -0.43
CA SER A 31 -8.99 7.50 -1.66
C SER A 31 -7.93 8.60 -1.82
N ALA A 32 -8.28 9.85 -1.52
CA ALA A 32 -7.33 10.97 -1.55
C ALA A 32 -6.19 10.80 -0.54
N LEU A 33 -6.52 10.38 0.70
CA LEU A 33 -5.52 10.13 1.75
C LEU A 33 -4.61 8.94 1.41
N LEU A 34 -5.15 7.88 0.80
CA LEU A 34 -4.36 6.74 0.31
C LEU A 34 -3.46 7.14 -0.85
N ALA A 35 -3.98 7.88 -1.83
CA ALA A 35 -3.19 8.37 -2.95
C ALA A 35 -2.01 9.24 -2.48
N GLU A 36 -2.26 10.19 -1.58
CA GLU A 36 -1.22 11.02 -1.00
C GLU A 36 -0.23 10.19 -0.16
N SER A 37 -0.75 9.26 0.64
CA SER A 37 0.08 8.38 1.45
C SER A 37 1.03 7.57 0.58
N VAL A 38 0.56 7.01 -0.53
CA VAL A 38 1.42 6.28 -1.46
C VAL A 38 2.43 7.22 -2.10
N ARG A 39 1.98 8.36 -2.65
CA ARG A 39 2.81 9.34 -3.36
C ARG A 39 4.04 9.76 -2.53
N ILE A 40 3.87 10.08 -1.24
CA ILE A 40 5.00 10.53 -0.42
C ILE A 40 6.03 9.42 -0.13
N ARG A 41 5.67 8.13 -0.29
CA ARG A 41 6.60 7.00 -0.20
C ARG A 41 7.28 6.65 -1.54
N LEU A 42 6.93 7.34 -2.64
CA LEU A 42 7.54 7.07 -3.96
C LEU A 42 8.80 7.89 -4.25
N VAL A 43 9.22 8.77 -3.33
CA VAL A 43 10.46 9.53 -3.51
C VAL A 43 11.66 8.59 -3.37
N SER A 44 12.33 8.29 -4.49
CA SER A 44 13.47 7.39 -4.53
C SER A 44 14.40 7.73 -5.70
N ASP A 45 15.72 7.61 -5.47
CA ASP A 45 16.74 7.74 -6.51
C ASP A 45 16.99 6.43 -7.28
N VAL A 46 16.29 5.36 -6.90
CA VAL A 46 16.40 4.03 -7.51
C VAL A 46 15.01 3.49 -7.91
N PRO A 47 14.94 2.51 -8.84
CA PRO A 47 13.66 1.91 -9.21
C PRO A 47 12.95 1.28 -8.01
N LEU A 48 11.66 1.59 -7.85
CA LEU A 48 10.83 1.06 -6.78
C LEU A 48 10.15 -0.25 -7.19
N GLY A 49 9.92 -1.10 -6.20
CA GLY A 49 9.10 -2.30 -6.31
C GLY A 49 8.11 -2.43 -5.16
N ALA A 50 7.07 -3.23 -5.36
CA ALA A 50 6.06 -3.51 -4.34
C ALA A 50 5.77 -5.01 -4.24
N PHE A 51 5.49 -5.47 -3.02
CA PHE A 51 4.95 -6.80 -2.78
C PHE A 51 3.47 -6.81 -3.14
N LEU A 52 3.05 -7.79 -3.93
CA LEU A 52 1.68 -7.95 -4.39
C LEU A 52 1.19 -9.35 -4.03
N SER A 53 0.15 -9.44 -3.20
CA SER A 53 -0.42 -10.71 -2.75
C SER A 53 -1.77 -11.01 -3.40
N GLY A 54 -2.32 -10.12 -4.22
CA GLY A 54 -3.67 -10.27 -4.79
C GLY A 54 -4.80 -9.89 -3.83
N GLY A 55 -4.49 -9.61 -2.56
CA GLY A 55 -5.42 -9.02 -1.61
C GLY A 55 -5.69 -7.54 -1.88
N LEU A 56 -6.78 -7.00 -1.30
CA LEU A 56 -7.23 -5.62 -1.51
C LEU A 56 -6.16 -4.59 -1.14
N ASP A 57 -5.44 -4.81 -0.04
CA ASP A 57 -4.50 -3.83 0.51
C ASP A 57 -3.29 -3.59 -0.41
N SER A 58 -2.58 -4.67 -0.76
CA SER A 58 -1.41 -4.59 -1.64
C SER A 58 -1.80 -4.15 -3.05
N SER A 59 -2.97 -4.58 -3.53
CA SER A 59 -3.53 -4.14 -4.82
C SER A 59 -3.85 -2.65 -4.82
N SER A 60 -4.41 -2.12 -3.73
CA SER A 60 -4.70 -0.69 -3.60
C SER A 60 -3.43 0.15 -3.63
N VAL A 61 -2.38 -0.28 -2.92
CA VAL A 61 -1.08 0.39 -2.95
C VAL A 61 -0.54 0.43 -4.38
N VAL A 62 -0.47 -0.70 -5.07
CA VAL A 62 0.06 -0.79 -6.44
C VAL A 62 -0.76 0.05 -7.43
N ALA A 63 -2.09 0.07 -7.29
CA ALA A 63 -2.96 0.91 -8.11
C ALA A 63 -2.66 2.41 -7.91
N PHE A 64 -2.53 2.87 -6.65
CA PHE A 64 -2.17 4.26 -6.36
C PHE A 64 -0.71 4.58 -6.75
N MET A 65 0.20 3.61 -6.70
CA MET A 65 1.56 3.80 -7.23
C MET A 65 1.49 4.17 -8.70
N ARG A 66 0.70 3.43 -9.50
CA ARG A 66 0.54 3.70 -10.94
C ARG A 66 -0.10 5.06 -11.23
N GLN A 67 -1.03 5.53 -10.40
CA GLN A 67 -1.58 6.87 -10.56
C GLN A 67 -0.56 7.98 -10.30
N ALA A 68 0.44 7.71 -9.46
CA ALA A 68 1.44 8.69 -9.06
C ALA A 68 2.75 8.63 -9.88
N THR A 69 2.94 7.64 -10.74
CA THR A 69 4.14 7.50 -11.57
C THR A 69 3.86 6.94 -12.96
N ASP A 70 4.47 7.56 -13.97
CA ASP A 70 4.47 7.05 -15.34
C ASP A 70 5.57 6.00 -15.57
N GLY A 71 6.54 5.91 -14.66
CA GLY A 71 7.69 5.00 -14.74
C GLY A 71 7.34 3.51 -14.55
N PRO A 72 8.32 2.62 -14.77
CA PRO A 72 8.12 1.18 -14.57
C PRO A 72 7.86 0.88 -13.08
N ILE A 73 6.82 0.09 -12.82
CA ILE A 73 6.51 -0.43 -11.48
C ILE A 73 6.82 -1.92 -11.48
N ARG A 74 7.74 -2.34 -10.62
CA ARG A 74 8.04 -3.76 -10.41
C ARG A 74 7.17 -4.29 -9.29
N THR A 75 6.61 -5.47 -9.48
CA THR A 75 5.87 -6.15 -8.42
C THR A 75 6.36 -7.57 -8.26
N CYS A 76 6.35 -8.08 -7.03
CA CYS A 76 6.64 -9.48 -6.78
C CYS A 76 5.63 -10.12 -5.86
N SER A 77 5.34 -11.40 -6.10
CA SER A 77 4.44 -12.22 -5.29
C SER A 77 5.14 -13.53 -4.93
N MET A 78 4.74 -14.12 -3.81
CA MET A 78 5.11 -15.50 -3.46
C MET A 78 3.97 -16.42 -3.86
N ALA A 79 4.28 -17.50 -4.58
CA ALA A 79 3.34 -18.53 -4.98
C ALA A 79 3.60 -19.80 -4.17
N PHE A 80 2.55 -20.33 -3.55
CA PHE A 80 2.61 -21.65 -2.92
C PHE A 80 2.28 -22.73 -3.95
N ALA A 81 2.95 -23.88 -3.85
CA ALA A 81 2.73 -25.02 -4.76
C ALA A 81 1.33 -25.64 -4.62
N GLU A 82 0.66 -25.41 -3.50
CA GLU A 82 -0.68 -25.91 -3.22
C GLU A 82 -1.76 -24.99 -3.83
N PRO A 83 -2.52 -25.45 -4.84
CA PRO A 83 -3.43 -24.59 -5.61
C PRO A 83 -4.55 -23.91 -4.80
N GLY A 84 -4.91 -24.46 -3.64
CA GLY A 84 -5.93 -23.91 -2.75
C GLY A 84 -5.46 -22.72 -1.90
N PHE A 85 -4.15 -22.51 -1.78
CA PHE A 85 -3.53 -21.46 -0.97
C PHE A 85 -2.80 -20.40 -1.80
N SER A 86 -2.77 -20.56 -3.13
CA SER A 86 -2.04 -19.67 -4.02
C SER A 86 -2.89 -18.46 -4.43
N GLU A 87 -2.54 -17.29 -3.90
CA GLU A 87 -3.11 -16.01 -4.32
C GLU A 87 -2.49 -15.48 -5.63
N ALA A 88 -1.53 -16.23 -6.22
CA ALA A 88 -0.77 -15.82 -7.39
C ALA A 88 -1.64 -15.40 -8.58
N ARG A 89 -2.78 -16.08 -8.81
CA ARG A 89 -3.72 -15.73 -9.88
C ARG A 89 -4.31 -14.32 -9.71
N TYR A 90 -4.54 -13.90 -8.47
CA TYR A 90 -5.11 -12.59 -8.17
C TYR A 90 -4.02 -11.51 -8.26
N ALA A 91 -2.81 -11.81 -7.78
CA ALA A 91 -1.66 -10.94 -7.94
C ALA A 91 -1.37 -10.68 -9.44
N ARG A 92 -1.38 -11.72 -10.28
CA ARG A 92 -1.27 -11.59 -11.74
C ARG A 92 -2.37 -10.71 -12.31
N ALA A 93 -3.64 -10.96 -11.96
CA ALA A 93 -4.76 -10.17 -12.49
C ALA A 93 -4.61 -8.67 -12.19
N VAL A 94 -4.13 -8.33 -10.98
CA VAL A 94 -3.88 -6.94 -10.58
C VAL A 94 -2.67 -6.37 -11.31
N ALA A 95 -1.58 -7.13 -11.41
CA ALA A 95 -0.40 -6.74 -12.17
C ALA A 95 -0.72 -6.41 -13.63
N ASP A 96 -1.51 -7.25 -14.28
CA ASP A 96 -1.92 -7.07 -15.68
C ASP A 96 -2.87 -5.86 -15.82
N ALA A 97 -3.80 -5.66 -14.89
CA ALA A 97 -4.71 -4.51 -14.89
C ALA A 97 -3.99 -3.17 -14.67
N VAL A 98 -2.93 -3.15 -13.85
CA VAL A 98 -2.16 -1.95 -13.53
C VAL A 98 -0.99 -1.73 -14.50
N GLY A 99 -0.55 -2.77 -15.20
CA GLY A 99 0.55 -2.73 -16.16
C GLY A 99 1.93 -2.78 -15.48
N THR A 100 2.11 -3.65 -14.48
CA THR A 100 3.39 -3.79 -13.76
C THR A 100 4.30 -4.85 -14.38
N GLU A 101 5.61 -4.71 -14.14
CA GLU A 101 6.58 -5.77 -14.39
C GLU A 101 6.50 -6.76 -13.22
N HIS A 102 5.70 -7.82 -13.36
CA HIS A 102 5.37 -8.74 -12.26
C HIS A 102 6.19 -10.04 -12.27
N TYR A 103 6.77 -10.34 -11.11
CA TYR A 103 7.62 -11.50 -10.84
C TYR A 103 6.96 -12.44 -9.82
N GLU A 104 6.92 -13.73 -10.13
CA GLU A 104 6.36 -14.77 -9.26
C GLU A 104 7.46 -15.76 -8.88
N ARG A 105 7.51 -16.19 -7.61
CA ARG A 105 8.42 -17.22 -7.12
C ARG A 105 7.75 -18.17 -6.14
#